data_AF-A0A3B9G241-F1
#
_entry.id   AF-A0A3B9G241-F1
#
_cell.length_a   1.000
_cell.length_b   1.000
_cell.length_c   1.000
_cell.angle_alpha   90.00
_cell.angle_beta   90.00
_cell.angle_gamma   90.00
#
_symmetry.space_group_name_H-M   'P 1'
#
loop_
_entity.id
_entity.type
_entity.pdbx_description
1 polymer ?
#
loop_
_entity_poly.entity_id
_entity_poly.type
_entity_poly.pdbx_seq_one_letter_code
_entity_poly.pdbx_strand_id
1 'polypeptide(L)'
;MSFEEFKQKMDALEQFFDSYVEFMKTYDSTDTAAMVKYLNMMNEYTKAMEALDSIDESKLTPEQDNYYLQVMLRIDQKLLEAANY
;
A
#
# COMPACT_ATOMS: atom_id res chain seq x y z
N MET A 1 -10.88 -15.18 -8.78
CA MET A 1 -10.90 -13.85 -9.42
C MET A 1 -10.08 -13.92 -10.69
N SER A 2 -10.38 -13.09 -11.68
CA SER A 2 -9.57 -12.96 -12.89
C SER A 2 -8.22 -12.29 -12.58
N PHE A 3 -7.25 -12.39 -13.50
CA PHE A 3 -5.99 -11.65 -13.37
C PHE A 3 -6.21 -10.14 -13.28
N GLU A 4 -7.16 -9.59 -14.04
CA GLU A 4 -7.45 -8.15 -14.04
C GLU A 4 -8.02 -7.67 -12.69
N GLU A 5 -8.95 -8.44 -12.11
CA GLU A 5 -9.48 -8.14 -10.77
C GLU A 5 -8.40 -8.22 -9.69
N PHE A 6 -7.49 -9.19 -9.80
CA PHE A 6 -6.34 -9.30 -8.89
C PHE A 6 -5.41 -8.09 -9.04
N LYS A 7 -5.03 -7.76 -10.27
CA LYS A 7 -4.19 -6.62 -10.61
C LYS A 7 -4.77 -5.31 -10.07
N GLN A 8 -6.06 -5.06 -10.26
CA GLN A 8 -6.72 -3.85 -9.74
C GLN A 8 -6.64 -3.74 -8.23
N LYS A 9 -6.77 -4.86 -7.50
CA LYS A 9 -6.60 -4.86 -6.03
C LYS A 9 -5.16 -4.52 -5.63
N MET A 10 -4.18 -5.13 -6.30
CA MET A 10 -2.77 -4.85 -6.03
C MET A 10 -2.36 -3.43 -6.42
N ASP A 11 -2.90 -2.89 -7.51
CA ASP A 11 -2.66 -1.51 -7.96
C ASP A 11 -3.24 -0.50 -6.97
N ALA A 12 -4.44 -0.76 -6.44
CA ALA A 12 -5.05 0.08 -5.42
C ALA A 12 -4.24 0.09 -4.11
N LEU A 13 -3.70 -1.06 -3.73
CA LEU A 13 -2.78 -1.18 -2.61
C LEU A 13 -1.51 -0.35 -2.84
N GLU A 14 -0.90 -0.49 -4.01
CA GLU A 14 0.30 0.27 -4.38
C GLU A 14 0.05 1.79 -4.36
N GLN A 15 -1.09 2.24 -4.91
CA GLN A 15 -1.49 3.65 -4.94
C GLN A 15 -1.71 4.23 -3.53
N PHE A 16 -2.21 3.41 -2.60
CA PHE A 16 -2.31 3.81 -1.20
C PHE A 16 -0.93 4.10 -0.62
N PHE A 17 0.06 3.22 -0.86
CA PHE A 17 1.43 3.43 -0.39
C PHE A 17 2.12 4.62 -1.08
N ASP A 18 1.86 4.88 -2.37
CA ASP A 18 2.33 6.10 -3.04
C ASP A 18 1.83 7.35 -2.31
N SER A 19 0.54 7.40 -2.03
CA SER A 19 -0.08 8.51 -1.30
C SER A 19 0.46 8.64 0.13
N TYR A 20 0.77 7.50 0.78
CA TYR A 20 1.36 7.46 2.11
C TYR A 20 2.75 8.10 2.12
N VAL A 21 3.62 7.67 1.20
CA VAL A 21 4.99 8.20 1.11
C VAL A 21 5.01 9.68 0.75
N GLU A 22 4.17 10.12 -0.19
CA GLU A 22 4.04 11.54 -0.53
C GLU A 22 3.59 12.38 0.66
N PHE A 23 2.61 11.90 1.43
CA PHE A 23 2.16 12.59 2.62
C PHE A 23 3.26 12.67 3.68
N MET A 24 3.97 11.57 3.95
CA MET A 24 5.04 11.53 4.96
C MET A 24 6.16 12.54 4.67
N LYS A 25 6.48 12.79 3.40
CA LYS A 25 7.46 13.84 3.01
C LYS A 25 7.04 15.26 3.41
N THR A 26 5.74 15.49 3.59
CA THR A 26 5.15 16.78 3.94
C THR A 26 4.59 16.84 5.36
N TYR A 27 4.75 15.76 6.13
CA TYR A 27 4.14 15.63 7.44
C TYR A 27 4.80 16.56 8.46
N ASP A 28 3.99 17.42 9.08
CA ASP A 28 4.38 18.27 10.19
C ASP A 28 3.53 17.92 11.41
N SER A 29 4.18 17.37 12.45
CA SER A 29 3.52 16.99 13.71
C SER A 29 2.90 18.16 14.49
N THR A 30 3.23 19.40 14.14
CA THR A 30 2.65 20.60 14.75
C THR A 30 1.39 21.09 14.03
N ASP A 31 1.17 20.63 12.78
CA ASP A 31 -0.03 20.94 12.01
C ASP A 31 -1.17 19.97 12.38
N THR A 32 -2.25 20.52 12.94
CA THR A 32 -3.42 19.73 13.33
C THR A 32 -4.13 19.09 12.13
N ALA A 33 -4.13 19.73 10.96
CA ALA A 33 -4.70 19.15 9.76
C ALA A 33 -3.87 17.96 9.26
N ALA A 34 -2.53 18.06 9.34
CA ALA A 34 -1.64 16.94 9.03
C ALA A 34 -1.86 15.76 9.99
N MET A 35 -1.98 16.01 11.30
CA MET A 35 -2.30 14.96 12.28
C MET A 35 -3.62 14.24 11.97
N VAL A 36 -4.68 14.97 11.62
CA VAL A 36 -5.97 14.37 11.22
C VAL A 36 -5.83 13.53 9.94
N LYS A 37 -5.09 14.03 8.95
CA LYS A 37 -4.84 13.28 7.71
C LYS A 37 -4.05 12.00 7.97
N TYR A 38 -3.06 12.05 8.87
CA TYR A 38 -2.30 10.87 9.30
C TYR A 38 -3.21 9.81 9.94
N LEU A 39 -4.11 10.19 10.86
CA LEU A 39 -5.07 9.26 11.47
C LEU A 39 -5.98 8.59 10.42
N ASN A 40 -6.48 9.35 9.44
CA ASN A 40 -7.26 8.80 8.35
C ASN A 40 -6.44 7.82 7.50
N MET A 41 -5.18 8.13 7.22
CA MET A 41 -4.28 7.23 6.50
C MET A 41 -3.96 5.95 7.29
N MET A 42 -3.87 6.00 8.63
CA MET A 42 -3.71 4.79 9.45
C MET A 42 -4.94 3.88 9.39
N ASN A 43 -6.14 4.45 9.26
CA ASN A 43 -7.35 3.66 9.03
C ASN A 43 -7.33 2.98 7.65
N GLU A 44 -6.96 3.73 6.60
CA GLU A 44 -6.82 3.14 5.25
C GLU A 44 -5.66 2.12 5.18
N TYR A 45 -4.56 2.34 5.91
CA TYR A 45 -3.48 1.37 6.07
C TYR A 45 -3.98 0.05 6.64
N THR A 46 -4.81 0.11 7.68
CA THR A 46 -5.38 -1.10 8.29
C THR A 46 -6.23 -1.87 7.28
N LYS A 47 -7.07 -1.18 6.49
CA LYS A 47 -7.86 -1.82 5.43
C LYS A 47 -6.99 -2.42 4.32
N ALA A 48 -5.91 -1.72 3.96
CA ALA A 48 -4.92 -2.20 2.99
C ALA A 48 -4.24 -3.50 3.46
N MET A 49 -3.85 -3.56 4.75
CA MET A 49 -3.30 -4.77 5.36
C MET A 49 -4.32 -5.90 5.45
N GLU A 50 -5.57 -5.62 5.84
CA GLU A 50 -6.64 -6.62 5.82
C GLU A 50 -6.90 -7.15 4.41
N ALA A 51 -6.83 -6.29 3.39
CA ALA A 51 -6.99 -6.69 2.00
C ALA A 51 -5.83 -7.59 1.54
N LEU A 52 -4.60 -7.30 1.96
CA LEU A 52 -3.43 -8.16 1.74
C LEU A 52 -3.59 -9.52 2.42
N ASP A 53 -3.91 -9.53 3.72
CA ASP A 53 -4.10 -10.77 4.50
C ASP A 53 -5.22 -11.65 3.95
N SER A 54 -6.19 -11.06 3.25
CA SER A 54 -7.27 -11.80 2.58
C SER A 54 -6.83 -12.53 1.31
N ILE A 55 -5.63 -12.24 0.79
CA ILE A 55 -5.06 -12.91 -0.39
C ILE A 55 -4.51 -14.26 0.05
N ASP A 56 -5.18 -15.33 -0.39
CA ASP A 56 -4.65 -16.68 -0.25
C ASP A 56 -3.58 -16.95 -1.30
N GLU A 57 -2.32 -16.68 -0.95
CA GLU A 57 -1.15 -16.83 -1.84
C GLU A 57 -1.07 -18.24 -2.46
N SER A 58 -1.54 -19.28 -1.75
CA SER A 58 -1.53 -20.66 -2.24
C SER A 58 -2.45 -20.92 -3.44
N LYS A 59 -3.39 -20.00 -3.69
CA LYS A 59 -4.38 -20.09 -4.78
C LYS A 59 -4.03 -19.21 -5.97
N LEU A 60 -2.92 -18.47 -5.91
CA LEU A 60 -2.51 -17.60 -7.01
C LEU A 60 -2.05 -18.42 -8.21
N THR A 61 -2.42 -17.97 -9.41
CA THR A 61 -1.78 -18.47 -10.62
C THR A 61 -0.34 -17.98 -10.69
N PRO A 62 0.54 -18.61 -11.49
CA PRO A 62 1.92 -18.14 -11.65
C PRO A 62 2.03 -16.67 -12.10
N GLU A 63 1.07 -16.19 -12.88
CA GLU A 63 1.00 -14.80 -13.34
C GLU A 63 0.60 -13.84 -12.21
N GLN A 64 -0.36 -14.24 -11.38
CA GLN A 64 -0.80 -13.45 -10.22
C GLN A 64 0.27 -13.40 -9.14
N ASP A 65 0.94 -14.52 -8.87
CA ASP A 65 2.03 -14.63 -7.90
C ASP A 65 3.22 -13.74 -8.29
N ASN A 66 3.62 -13.77 -9.57
CA ASN A 66 4.65 -12.85 -10.07
C ASN A 66 4.24 -11.38 -9.91
N TYR A 67 2.97 -11.05 -10.23
CA TYR A 67 2.49 -9.68 -10.06
C TYR A 67 2.45 -9.24 -8.59
N TYR A 68 2.04 -10.14 -7.69
CA TYR A 68 2.07 -9.94 -6.25
C TYR A 68 3.47 -9.55 -5.76
N LEU A 69 4.46 -10.38 -6.08
CA LEU A 69 5.86 -10.15 -5.70
C LEU A 69 6.40 -8.82 -6.23
N GLN A 70 6.07 -8.46 -7.48
CA GLN A 70 6.49 -7.18 -8.06
C GLN A 70 5.89 -5.99 -7.30
N VAL A 71 4.60 -6.04 -6.99
CA VAL A 71 3.91 -4.96 -6.27
C VAL A 71 4.48 -4.83 -4.86
N MET A 72 4.68 -5.95 -4.15
CA MET A 72 5.27 -5.94 -2.82
C MET A 72 6.69 -5.36 -2.83
N LEU A 73 7.54 -5.74 -3.79
CA LEU A 73 8.86 -5.15 -3.94
C LEU A 73 8.81 -3.63 -4.17
N ARG A 74 7.88 -3.14 -5.00
CA ARG A 74 7.71 -1.70 -5.23
C ARG A 74 7.23 -0.98 -3.96
N ILE A 75 6.33 -1.57 -3.19
CA ILE A 75 5.86 -1.03 -1.91
C ILE A 75 7.02 -0.94 -0.91
N ASP A 76 7.81 -2.00 -0.76
CA ASP A 76 8.96 -2.02 0.15
C ASP A 76 9.99 -0.95 -0.22
N GLN A 77 10.27 -0.77 -1.52
CA GLN A 77 11.15 0.29 -2.01
C GLN A 77 10.64 1.69 -1.63
N LYS A 78 9.35 1.95 -1.83
CA LYS A 78 8.72 3.24 -1.47
C LYS A 78 8.79 3.50 0.04
N LEU A 79 8.52 2.48 0.86
CA LEU A 79 8.60 2.59 2.32
C LEU A 79 10.03 2.85 2.80
N LEU A 80 11.03 2.20 2.20
CA LEU A 80 12.45 2.47 2.45
C LEU A 80 12.83 3.90 2.07
N GLU A 81 12.34 4.42 0.94
CA GLU A 81 12.54 5.82 0.56
C GLU A 81 11.91 6.77 1.59
N ALA A 82 10.66 6.50 2.02
CA ALA A 82 9.96 7.31 3.00
C ALA A 82 10.66 7.37 4.36
N ALA A 83 11.30 6.27 4.78
CA ALA A 83 12.04 6.20 6.04
C ALA A 83 13.34 7.04 6.05
N ASN A 84 13.79 7.52 4.89
CA ASN A 84 14.96 8.39 4.75
C ASN A 84 14.62 9.89 4.73
N TYR A 85 13.34 10.26 4.89
CA TYR A 85 12.85 11.63 5.04
C TYR A 85 12.40 11.88 6.47
#